data_AF-A0A1G3PEI3-F1
#
_entry.id   AF-A0A1G3PEI3-F1
#
_cell.length_a   1.000
_cell.length_b   1.000
_cell.length_c   1.000
_cell.angle_alpha   90.00
_cell.angle_beta   90.00
_cell.angle_gamma   90.00
#
_symmetry.space_group_name_H-M   'P 1'
#
loop_
_entity.id
_entity.type
_entity.pdbx_description
1 polymer ?
#
loop_
_entity_poly.entity_id
_entity_poly.type
_entity_poly.pdbx_seq_one_letter_code
_entity_poly.pdbx_strand_id
1 'polypeptide(L)'
;MRMPEKIDDYFFAPCGVNCFVCYVHLKVKKPCNGCYGSDDNKPERCKNCTIKQCVSNKSLQYCFECNDYPCQLIKNLEKSYTKRYNVSIMANSEMVKKYGVSEFQQTEVVKWKCSTCGGVITQHGMYCSECE
;
A
#
# COMPACT_ATOMS: atom_id res chain seq x y z
N MET A 1 -3.45 -15.15 4.00
CA MET A 1 -3.09 -15.17 2.56
C MET A 1 -1.63 -15.57 2.40
N ARG A 2 -1.28 -16.45 1.45
CA ARG A 2 0.12 -16.77 1.11
C ARG A 2 0.79 -15.64 0.34
N MET A 3 2.07 -15.37 0.61
CA MET A 3 2.85 -14.40 -0.15
C MET A 3 3.16 -14.97 -1.55
N PRO A 4 2.80 -14.28 -2.65
CA PRO A 4 3.15 -14.71 -4.00
C PRO A 4 4.64 -14.49 -4.27
N GLU A 5 5.14 -15.07 -5.37
CA GLU A 5 6.50 -14.79 -5.85
C GLU A 5 6.67 -13.34 -6.30
N LYS A 6 5.63 -12.76 -6.90
CA LYS A 6 5.57 -11.35 -7.31
C LYS A 6 4.26 -10.72 -6.86
N ILE A 7 4.34 -9.54 -6.25
CA ILE A 7 3.18 -8.67 -6.03
C ILE A 7 2.96 -7.84 -7.30
N ASP A 8 1.72 -7.77 -7.79
CA ASP A 8 1.37 -6.94 -8.93
C ASP A 8 1.60 -5.45 -8.61
N ASP A 9 2.19 -4.72 -9.56
CA ASP A 9 2.49 -3.29 -9.45
C ASP A 9 1.22 -2.47 -9.16
N TYR A 10 0.05 -2.97 -9.58
CA TYR A 10 -1.27 -2.43 -9.27
C TYR A 10 -1.57 -2.28 -7.78
N PHE A 11 -0.89 -3.02 -6.90
CA PHE A 11 -1.07 -2.88 -5.44
C PHE A 11 -0.32 -1.68 -4.85
N PHE A 12 0.53 -0.99 -5.61
CA PHE A 12 1.17 0.23 -5.13
C PHE A 12 0.22 1.42 -5.27
N ALA A 13 -0.36 1.88 -4.15
CA ALA A 13 -1.36 2.94 -4.17
C ALA A 13 -0.76 4.31 -4.55
N PRO A 14 -1.56 5.27 -5.04
CA PRO A 14 -1.10 6.60 -5.41
C PRO A 14 -0.30 7.32 -4.31
N CYS A 15 -0.64 7.06 -3.04
CA CYS A 15 -0.02 7.68 -1.87
C CYS A 15 1.25 7.00 -1.36
N GLY A 16 1.71 5.90 -1.97
CA GLY A 16 2.88 5.16 -1.50
C GLY A 16 2.58 3.96 -0.59
N VAL A 17 1.31 3.63 -0.38
CA VAL A 17 0.90 2.47 0.42
C VAL A 17 0.93 1.19 -0.43
N ASN A 18 1.57 0.14 0.07
CA ASN A 18 1.42 -1.19 -0.50
C ASN A 18 0.09 -1.81 -0.05
N CYS A 19 -0.89 -1.84 -0.96
CA CYS A 19 -2.22 -2.36 -0.69
C CYS A 19 -2.26 -3.89 -0.55
N PHE A 20 -1.27 -4.61 -1.07
CA PHE A 20 -1.21 -6.07 -0.96
C PHE A 20 -1.08 -6.52 0.50
N VAL A 21 -0.27 -5.80 1.29
CA VAL A 21 -0.04 -6.09 2.71
C VAL A 21 -1.02 -5.36 3.64
N CYS A 22 -2.08 -4.77 3.07
CA CYS A 22 -3.14 -4.13 3.84
C CYS A 22 -4.05 -5.15 4.52
N TYR A 23 -4.35 -4.96 5.81
CA TYR A 23 -5.21 -5.90 6.55
C TYR A 23 -6.59 -6.12 5.91
N VAL A 24 -7.09 -5.18 5.11
CA VAL A 24 -8.37 -5.32 4.40
C VAL A 24 -8.23 -6.20 3.15
N HIS A 25 -7.11 -6.12 2.44
CA HIS A 25 -6.81 -7.04 1.33
C HIS A 25 -6.57 -8.46 1.88
N LEU A 26 -5.92 -8.57 3.04
CA LEU A 26 -5.58 -9.85 3.67
C LEU A 26 -6.77 -10.56 4.35
N LYS A 27 -7.99 -10.01 4.28
CA LYS A 27 -9.18 -10.68 4.81
C LYS A 27 -9.46 -11.98 4.04
N VAL A 28 -9.70 -13.06 4.78
CA VAL A 28 -10.04 -14.38 4.22
C VAL A 28 -11.31 -14.32 3.37
N LYS A 29 -12.35 -13.67 3.89
CA LYS A 29 -13.60 -13.46 3.16
C LYS A 29 -13.62 -12.05 2.61
N LYS A 30 -13.95 -11.92 1.33
CA LYS A 30 -14.20 -10.62 0.67
C LYS A 30 -12.96 -9.69 0.78
N PRO A 31 -11.81 -10.08 0.20
CA PRO A 31 -10.64 -9.21 0.17
C PRO A 31 -10.92 -7.94 -0.65
N CYS A 32 -10.34 -6.81 -0.24
CA CYS A 32 -10.36 -5.56 -1.01
C CYS A 32 -9.39 -5.66 -2.19
N ASN A 33 -9.77 -5.19 -3.38
CA ASN A 33 -8.96 -5.31 -4.61
C ASN A 33 -7.86 -4.25 -4.77
N GLY A 34 -7.42 -3.59 -3.69
CA GLY A 34 -6.42 -2.53 -3.75
C GLY A 34 -6.98 -1.17 -4.18
N CYS A 35 -6.12 -0.14 -4.18
CA CYS A 35 -6.58 1.24 -4.40
C CYS A 35 -7.15 1.46 -5.80
N TYR A 36 -6.40 0.99 -6.82
CA TYR A 36 -6.82 1.01 -8.22
C TYR A 36 -7.89 -0.05 -8.54
N GLY A 37 -8.13 -0.98 -7.59
CA GLY A 37 -9.13 -2.06 -7.58
C GLY A 37 -10.55 -1.64 -7.94
N SER A 38 -11.41 -2.61 -8.27
CA SER A 38 -12.85 -2.43 -8.12
C SER A 38 -13.18 -2.00 -6.68
N ASP A 39 -14.33 -1.36 -6.49
CA ASP A 39 -14.79 -0.93 -5.16
C ASP A 39 -15.43 -2.07 -4.35
N ASP A 40 -15.43 -3.30 -4.88
CA ASP A 40 -15.90 -4.49 -4.17
C ASP A 40 -15.09 -4.70 -2.89
N ASN A 41 -15.81 -4.84 -1.77
CA ASN A 41 -15.25 -5.05 -0.43
C ASN A 41 -14.30 -3.94 0.05
N LYS A 42 -14.17 -2.85 -0.71
CA LYS A 42 -13.36 -1.70 -0.37
C LYS A 42 -14.04 -0.92 0.77
N PRO A 43 -13.33 -0.53 1.83
CA PRO A 43 -13.92 0.29 2.89
C PRO A 43 -14.32 1.67 2.36
N GLU A 44 -15.34 2.29 2.96
CA GLU A 44 -15.84 3.59 2.52
C GLU A 44 -14.76 4.68 2.49
N ARG A 45 -13.86 4.68 3.48
CA ARG A 45 -12.69 5.58 3.52
C ARG A 45 -11.74 5.43 2.33
N CYS A 46 -11.69 4.24 1.71
CA CYS A 46 -10.85 3.94 0.55
C CYS A 46 -11.60 4.20 -0.78
N LYS A 47 -12.92 4.06 -0.79
CA LYS A 47 -13.77 4.48 -1.93
C LYS A 47 -13.71 5.98 -2.13
N ASN A 48 -13.97 6.75 -1.06
CA ASN A 48 -14.02 8.21 -1.06
C ASN A 48 -12.68 8.87 -0.65
N CYS A 49 -11.56 8.24 -1.00
CA CYS A 49 -10.25 8.76 -0.60
C CYS A 49 -9.92 10.07 -1.34
N THR A 50 -9.76 11.16 -0.60
CA THR A 50 -9.40 12.48 -1.14
C THR A 50 -8.07 12.47 -1.91
N ILE A 51 -7.10 11.65 -1.49
CA ILE A 51 -5.81 11.55 -2.19
C ILE A 51 -5.99 10.91 -3.57
N LYS A 52 -6.81 9.85 -3.67
CA LYS A 52 -7.14 9.17 -4.93
C LYS A 52 -7.84 10.13 -5.90
N GLN A 53 -8.82 10.89 -5.39
CA GLN A 53 -9.51 11.92 -6.17
C GLN A 53 -8.56 13.02 -6.64
N CYS A 54 -7.68 13.52 -5.76
CA CYS A 54 -6.69 14.55 -6.10
C CYS A 54 -5.74 14.11 -7.23
N VAL A 55 -5.20 12.89 -7.14
CA VAL A 55 -4.33 12.31 -8.17
C VAL A 55 -5.05 12.17 -9.50
N SER A 56 -6.29 11.65 -9.49
CA SER A 56 -7.12 11.55 -10.69
C SER A 56 -7.41 12.92 -11.32
N ASN A 57 -7.78 13.92 -10.52
CA ASN A 57 -8.08 15.27 -11.00
C ASN A 57 -6.86 15.97 -11.61
N LYS A 58 -5.67 15.66 -11.12
CA LYS A 58 -4.39 16.17 -11.66
C LYS A 58 -3.84 15.31 -12.80
N SER A 59 -4.54 14.25 -13.22
CA SER A 59 -4.08 13.29 -14.23
C SER A 59 -2.70 12.70 -13.93
N LEU A 60 -2.41 12.47 -12.65
CA LEU A 60 -1.18 11.84 -12.16
C LEU A 60 -1.42 10.35 -11.88
N GLN A 61 -0.35 9.57 -11.80
CA GLN A 61 -0.43 8.20 -11.31
C GLN A 61 -0.09 8.16 -9.82
N TYR A 62 0.95 8.87 -9.41
CA TYR A 62 1.44 8.86 -8.03
C TYR A 62 1.55 10.27 -7.46
N CYS A 63 1.38 10.39 -6.14
CA CYS A 63 1.50 11.67 -5.47
C CYS A 63 2.90 12.27 -5.61
N PHE A 64 3.96 11.46 -5.71
CA PHE A 64 5.34 11.95 -5.85
C PHE A 64 5.63 12.64 -7.20
N GLU A 65 4.72 12.52 -8.17
CA GLU A 65 4.79 13.20 -9.47
C GLU A 65 4.21 14.62 -9.39
N CYS A 66 3.50 14.96 -8.31
CA CYS A 66 2.91 16.26 -8.12
C CYS A 66 3.99 17.30 -7.74
N ASN A 67 3.95 18.48 -8.35
CA ASN A 67 4.87 19.59 -8.03
C ASN A 67 4.78 20.04 -6.56
N ASP A 68 3.60 19.91 -5.94
CA ASP A 68 3.38 20.24 -4.52
C ASP A 68 3.88 19.15 -3.54
N TYR A 69 4.46 18.06 -4.04
CA TYR A 69 4.87 16.93 -3.20
C TYR A 69 6.16 17.23 -2.41
N PRO A 70 6.22 16.91 -1.10
CA PRO A 70 5.15 16.34 -0.28
C PRO A 70 4.18 17.42 0.22
N CYS A 71 2.91 17.31 -0.17
CA CYS A 71 1.86 18.24 0.26
C CYS A 71 1.32 17.87 1.66
N GLN A 72 0.47 18.73 2.23
CA GLN A 72 -0.05 18.53 3.59
C GLN A 72 -0.81 17.20 3.76
N LEU A 73 -1.55 16.75 2.74
CA LEU A 73 -2.26 15.46 2.79
C LEU A 73 -1.30 14.29 2.97
N ILE A 74 -0.19 14.29 2.23
CA ILE A 74 0.84 13.23 2.31
C ILE A 74 1.60 13.33 3.62
N LYS A 75 2.01 14.53 4.05
CA LYS A 75 2.69 14.72 5.35
C LYS A 75 1.86 14.21 6.52
N ASN A 76 0.54 14.47 6.50
CA ASN A 76 -0.38 13.97 7.52
C ASN A 76 -0.51 12.44 7.50
N LEU A 77 -0.61 11.86 6.30
CA LEU A 77 -0.71 10.41 6.13
C LEU A 77 0.59 9.72 6.58
N GLU A 78 1.74 10.24 6.19
CA GLU A 78 3.07 9.80 6.61
C GLU A 78 3.19 9.77 8.14
N LYS A 79 2.85 10.89 8.81
CA LYS A 79 2.87 10.98 10.28
C LYS A 79 1.96 9.94 10.94
N SER A 80 0.79 9.66 10.36
CA SER A 80 -0.14 8.66 10.88
C SER A 80 0.40 7.24 10.69
N TYR A 81 0.93 6.92 9.51
CA TYR A 81 1.46 5.60 9.17
C TYR A 81 2.72 5.27 9.99
N THR A 82 3.68 6.20 10.05
CA THR A 82 4.89 6.02 10.86
C THR A 82 4.55 5.82 12.33
N LYS A 83 3.66 6.66 12.91
CA LYS A 83 3.27 6.56 14.30
C LYS A 83 2.53 5.26 14.64
N ARG A 84 1.63 4.79 13.77
CA ARG A 84 0.76 3.64 14.06
C ARG A 84 1.35 2.30 13.64
N TYR A 85 2.14 2.29 12.58
CA TYR A 85 2.51 1.09 11.84
C TYR A 85 4.01 0.95 11.61
N ASN A 86 4.81 1.97 11.96
CA ASN A 86 6.23 2.01 11.66
C ASN A 86 6.53 1.80 10.16
N VAL A 87 5.65 2.34 9.31
CA VAL A 87 5.80 2.32 7.84
C VAL A 87 5.87 3.75 7.35
N SER A 88 6.85 4.03 6.48
CA SER A 88 6.98 5.31 5.78
C SER A 88 6.48 5.15 4.34
N ILE A 89 5.38 5.83 4.01
CA ILE A 89 4.82 5.84 2.66
C ILE A 89 5.60 6.79 1.75
N MET A 90 6.27 7.79 2.33
CA MET A 90 7.20 8.65 1.62
C MET A 90 8.46 7.88 1.24
N ALA A 91 9.04 7.09 2.14
CA ALA A 91 10.18 6.21 1.79
C ALA A 91 9.80 5.20 0.70
N ASN A 92 8.60 4.61 0.77
CA ASN A 92 8.10 3.75 -0.30
C ASN A 92 8.02 4.50 -1.65
N SER A 93 7.51 5.74 -1.63
CA SER A 93 7.43 6.60 -2.81
C SER A 93 8.81 6.95 -3.38
N GLU A 94 9.79 7.21 -2.52
CA GLU A 94 11.18 7.46 -2.92
C GLU A 94 11.80 6.23 -3.58
N MET A 95 11.56 5.03 -3.03
CA MET A 95 12.00 3.77 -3.62
C MET A 95 11.41 3.57 -5.01
N VAL A 96 10.09 3.76 -5.17
CA VAL A 96 9.43 3.65 -6.47
C VAL A 96 9.93 4.70 -7.45
N LYS A 97 10.11 5.94 -7.02
CA LYS A 97 10.65 7.01 -7.87
C LYS A 97 12.06 6.68 -8.38
N LYS A 98 12.88 6.03 -7.56
CA LYS A 98 14.28 5.72 -7.89
C LYS A 98 14.43 4.45 -8.72
N TYR A 99 13.64 3.43 -8.44
CA TYR A 99 13.86 2.08 -8.98
C TYR A 99 12.68 1.50 -9.75
N GLY A 100 11.49 2.10 -9.67
CA GLY A 100 10.28 1.55 -10.27
C GLY A 100 9.41 0.75 -9.28
N VAL A 101 8.16 0.51 -9.67
CA VAL A 101 7.19 -0.21 -8.83
C VAL A 101 7.54 -1.68 -8.72
N SER A 102 7.91 -2.33 -9.83
CA SER A 102 8.27 -3.74 -9.85
C SER A 102 9.42 -4.06 -8.88
N GLU A 103 10.47 -3.24 -8.85
CA GLU A 103 11.61 -3.37 -7.96
C GLU A 103 11.20 -3.17 -6.51
N PHE A 104 10.40 -2.14 -6.21
CA PHE A 104 9.82 -1.93 -4.88
C PHE A 104 9.02 -3.16 -4.42
N GLN A 105 8.14 -3.70 -5.27
CA GLN A 105 7.31 -4.86 -4.94
C GLN A 105 8.13 -6.12 -4.64
N GLN A 106 9.24 -6.34 -5.34
CA GLN A 106 10.16 -7.45 -5.03
C GLN A 106 10.76 -7.31 -3.62
N THR A 107 11.17 -6.09 -3.23
CA THR A 107 11.67 -5.85 -1.87
C THR A 107 10.57 -6.06 -0.82
N GLU A 108 9.33 -5.70 -1.14
CA GLU A 108 8.19 -5.85 -0.25
C GLU A 108 7.75 -7.32 -0.09
N VAL A 109 7.89 -8.16 -1.13
CA VAL A 109 7.70 -9.62 -1.02
C VAL A 109 8.61 -10.18 0.07
N VAL A 110 9.90 -9.83 0.06
CA VAL A 110 10.85 -10.33 1.05
C VAL A 110 10.52 -9.77 2.44
N LYS A 111 10.30 -8.46 2.54
CA LYS A 111 10.08 -7.75 3.81
C LYS A 111 8.84 -8.24 4.56
N TRP A 112 7.76 -8.55 3.85
CA TRP A 112 6.47 -8.89 4.47
C TRP A 112 6.14 -10.39 4.42
N LYS A 113 7.06 -11.24 3.97
CA LYS A 113 6.89 -12.69 4.02
C LYS A 113 7.17 -13.21 5.43
N CYS A 114 6.21 -13.92 6.00
CA CYS A 114 6.41 -14.65 7.24
C CYS A 114 7.46 -15.75 7.03
N SER A 115 8.52 -15.75 7.83
CA SER A 115 9.59 -16.76 7.76
C SER A 115 9.12 -18.16 8.17
N THR A 116 8.11 -18.25 9.04
CA THR A 116 7.60 -19.53 9.56
C THR A 116 6.75 -20.27 8.54
N CYS A 117 5.77 -19.59 7.94
CA CYS A 117 4.83 -20.24 7.05
C CYS A 117 4.91 -19.74 5.60
N GLY A 118 5.45 -18.55 5.33
CA GLY A 118 5.38 -17.92 4.01
C GLY A 118 4.08 -17.16 3.74
N GLY A 119 3.25 -16.95 4.76
CA GLY A 119 2.10 -16.04 4.71
C GLY A 119 2.52 -14.57 4.65
N VAL A 120 1.55 -13.69 4.41
CA VAL A 120 1.79 -12.23 4.41
C VAL A 120 1.67 -11.67 5.83
N ILE A 121 2.68 -10.93 6.28
CA ILE A 121 2.64 -10.10 7.49
C ILE A 121 1.93 -8.79 7.14
N THR A 122 0.88 -8.45 7.90
CA THR A 122 0.15 -7.19 7.66
C THR A 122 0.95 -5.98 8.10
N GLN A 123 1.01 -4.95 7.26
CA GLN A 123 1.64 -3.68 7.64
C GLN A 123 0.88 -2.95 8.77
N HIS A 124 -0.41 -3.24 8.96
CA HIS A 124 -1.25 -2.49 9.91
C HIS A 124 -1.37 -3.13 11.29
N GLY A 125 -0.80 -4.33 11.47
CA GLY A 125 -0.92 -5.09 12.71
C GLY A 125 0.26 -5.99 13.03
N MET A 126 1.24 -6.11 12.13
CA MET A 126 2.46 -6.91 12.32
C MET A 126 2.23 -8.39 12.67
N TYR A 127 1.05 -8.93 12.36
CA TYR A 127 0.73 -10.35 12.49
C TYR A 127 0.69 -11.03 11.12
N CYS A 128 0.93 -12.34 11.09
CA CYS A 128 0.85 -13.13 9.86
C CYS A 128 -0.61 -13.46 9.53
N SER A 129 -0.99 -13.35 8.27
CA SER A 129 -2.34 -13.68 7.76
C SER A 129 -2.64 -15.18 7.63
N GLU A 130 -1.81 -16.03 8.25
CA GLU A 130 -1.84 -17.50 8.12
C GLU A 130 -1.39 -18.21 9.41
N CYS A 131 -0.56 -17.56 10.24
CA CYS A 131 -0.25 -18.10 11.56
C CYS A 131 -1.39 -17.74 12.51
N GLU A 132 -1.74 -18.68 13.38
CA GLU A 132 -2.64 -18.45 14.53
C GLU A 132 -1.95 -17.64 15.62
#